data_AF-V9Z5J9-F1
#
_entry.id   AF-V9Z5J9-F1
#
_cell.length_a   1.000
_cell.length_b   1.000
_cell.length_c   1.000
_cell.angle_alpha   90.00
_cell.angle_beta   90.00
_cell.angle_gamma   90.00
#
_symmetry.space_group_name_H-M   'P 1'
#
loop_
_entity.id
_entity.type
_entity.pdbx_description
1 polymer ?
#
loop_
_entity_poly.entity_id
_entity_poly.type
_entity_poly.pdbx_seq_one_letter_code
_entity_poly.pdbx_strand_id
1 'polypeptide(L)'
;MADRAHPVTEQRHADLRSPLPEHERDLPVDVSWLRRRAKLFATVSERNFHLVTDLAAYASISGMPYLSHYAAQVYLGPKTARLKVPLMAINLGLVTTREEADRALAHETMHLVVPSYGHKAAAFARAQLLLDQVGQLTTAPA
;
A
#
# COMPACT_ATOMS: atom_id res chain seq x y z
N MET A 1 19.31 2.20 8.16
CA MET A 1 19.07 0.75 8.06
C MET A 1 17.65 0.52 8.56
N ALA A 2 16.69 0.38 7.65
CA ALA A 2 15.30 0.15 8.03
C ALA A 2 15.21 -1.28 8.60
N ASP A 3 14.62 -1.39 9.79
CA ASP A 3 14.55 -2.62 10.55
C ASP A 3 14.11 -3.79 9.66
N ARG A 4 14.91 -4.86 9.73
CA ARG A 4 14.51 -6.23 9.41
C ARG A 4 13.05 -6.43 9.77
N ALA A 5 12.35 -7.24 8.98
CA ALA A 5 11.02 -7.74 9.27
C ALA A 5 10.93 -8.23 10.73
N HIS A 6 10.58 -7.29 11.62
CA HIS A 6 10.54 -7.53 13.05
C HIS A 6 9.23 -8.27 13.26
N PRO A 7 9.20 -9.39 14.00
CA PRO A 7 7.99 -10.20 14.15
C PRO A 7 6.75 -9.40 14.54
N VAL A 8 6.94 -8.35 15.34
CA VAL A 8 5.89 -7.38 15.71
C VAL A 8 5.31 -6.61 14.52
N THR A 9 6.15 -6.19 13.56
CA THR A 9 5.70 -5.50 12.35
C THR A 9 4.97 -6.45 11.41
N GLU A 10 5.46 -7.68 11.25
CA GLU A 10 4.79 -8.74 10.48
C GLU A 10 3.42 -9.08 11.07
N GLN A 11 3.34 -9.28 12.38
CA GLN A 11 2.07 -9.54 13.07
C GLN A 11 1.08 -8.40 12.86
N ARG A 12 1.53 -7.14 12.98
CA ARG A 12 0.66 -5.98 12.76
C ARG A 12 0.15 -5.88 11.32
N HIS A 13 0.94 -6.31 10.34
CA HIS A 13 0.46 -6.44 8.96
C HIS A 13 -0.60 -7.54 8.84
N ALA A 14 -0.38 -8.70 9.47
CA ALA A 14 -1.35 -9.80 9.47
C ALA A 14 -2.66 -9.42 10.18
N ASP A 15 -2.59 -8.59 11.21
CA ASP A 15 -3.74 -8.10 11.97
C ASP A 15 -4.64 -7.12 11.18
N LEU A 16 -4.13 -6.54 10.08
CA LEU A 16 -4.94 -5.70 9.19
C LEU A 16 -6.01 -6.55 8.50
N ARG A 17 -7.26 -6.10 8.58
CA ARG A 17 -8.43 -6.80 8.05
C ARG A 17 -8.90 -6.14 6.77
N SER A 18 -8.77 -6.85 5.65
CA SER A 18 -9.35 -6.40 4.38
C SER A 18 -10.88 -6.38 4.47
N PRO A 19 -11.54 -5.32 3.97
CA PRO A 19 -13.01 -5.27 3.91
C PRO A 19 -13.57 -6.12 2.76
N LEU A 20 -12.73 -6.81 1.98
CA LEU A 20 -13.19 -7.69 0.91
C LEU A 20 -14.07 -8.83 1.47
N PRO A 21 -15.09 -9.24 0.71
CA PRO A 21 -15.79 -10.50 0.97
C PRO A 21 -14.82 -11.66 1.06
N GLU A 22 -15.10 -12.64 1.92
CA GLU A 22 -14.21 -13.78 2.18
C GLU A 22 -13.80 -14.51 0.89
N HIS A 23 -14.76 -14.77 -0.01
CA HIS A 23 -14.51 -15.44 -1.29
C HIS A 23 -13.63 -14.64 -2.27
N GLU A 24 -13.40 -13.35 -2.03
CA GLU A 24 -12.51 -12.52 -2.85
C GLU A 24 -11.09 -12.43 -2.31
N ARG A 25 -10.87 -12.69 -1.02
CA ARG A 25 -9.58 -12.43 -0.35
C ARG A 25 -8.43 -13.23 -0.95
N ASP A 26 -8.70 -14.50 -1.23
CA ASP A 26 -7.71 -15.45 -1.76
C ASP A 26 -7.62 -15.44 -3.29
N LEU A 27 -8.43 -14.62 -3.98
CA LEU A 27 -8.32 -14.50 -5.43
C LEU A 27 -6.96 -13.89 -5.80
N PRO A 28 -6.38 -14.31 -6.93
CA PRO A 28 -5.14 -13.74 -7.40
C PRO A 28 -5.31 -12.25 -7.69
N VAL A 29 -4.27 -11.48 -7.39
CA VAL A 29 -4.24 -10.07 -7.73
C VAL A 29 -3.92 -9.90 -9.21
N ASP A 30 -4.79 -9.19 -9.94
CA ASP A 30 -4.53 -8.76 -11.31
C ASP A 30 -4.33 -7.23 -11.37
N VAL A 31 -3.56 -6.76 -12.36
CA VAL A 31 -3.21 -5.34 -12.49
C VAL A 31 -4.44 -4.45 -12.68
N SER A 32 -5.50 -4.94 -13.32
CA SER A 32 -6.71 -4.15 -13.54
C SER A 32 -7.47 -3.94 -12.23
N TRP A 33 -7.60 -5.00 -11.43
CA TRP A 33 -8.20 -4.94 -10.10
C TRP A 33 -7.38 -4.06 -9.18
N LEU A 34 -6.05 -4.25 -9.16
CA LEU A 34 -5.16 -3.47 -8.30
C LEU A 34 -5.24 -1.97 -8.58
N ARG A 35 -5.32 -1.58 -9.87
CA ARG A 35 -5.51 -0.18 -10.27
C ARG A 35 -6.85 0.40 -9.80
N ARG A 36 -7.94 -0.36 -9.93
CA ARG A 36 -9.25 0.07 -9.40
C ARG A 36 -9.20 0.21 -7.89
N ARG A 37 -8.56 -0.73 -7.21
CA ARG A 37 -8.42 -0.72 -5.75
C ARG A 37 -7.57 0.45 -5.26
N ALA A 38 -6.43 0.71 -5.89
CA ALA A 38 -5.57 1.86 -5.60
C ALA A 38 -6.29 3.21 -5.74
N LYS A 39 -7.22 3.35 -6.70
CA LYS A 39 -8.05 4.56 -6.82
C LYS A 39 -8.94 4.78 -5.61
N LEU A 40 -9.53 3.73 -5.02
CA LEU A 40 -10.32 3.86 -3.80
C LEU A 40 -9.45 4.37 -2.65
N PHE A 41 -8.22 3.86 -2.51
CA PHE A 41 -7.26 4.35 -1.52
C PHE A 41 -6.85 5.81 -1.75
N ALA A 42 -6.62 6.21 -3.00
CA ALA A 42 -6.35 7.60 -3.34
C ALA A 42 -7.53 8.52 -2.97
N THR A 43 -8.76 8.05 -3.19
CA THR A 43 -9.99 8.77 -2.80
C THR A 43 -10.08 8.95 -1.28
N VAL A 44 -10.02 7.86 -0.50
CA VAL A 44 -10.22 7.96 0.96
C VAL A 44 -9.08 8.68 1.68
N SER A 45 -7.87 8.64 1.13
CA SER A 45 -6.71 9.34 1.70
C SER A 45 -6.61 10.80 1.24
N GLU A 46 -7.38 11.21 0.23
CA GLU A 46 -7.26 12.50 -0.44
C GLU A 46 -5.82 12.78 -0.93
N ARG A 47 -5.12 11.72 -1.33
CA ARG A 47 -3.74 11.74 -1.80
C ARG A 47 -3.61 10.93 -3.09
N ASN A 48 -3.32 11.64 -4.17
CA ASN A 48 -3.01 11.00 -5.45
C ASN A 48 -1.61 10.35 -5.40
N PHE A 49 -1.47 9.20 -6.05
CA PHE A 49 -0.21 8.52 -6.28
C PHE A 49 -0.26 7.73 -7.60
N HIS A 50 0.90 7.45 -8.17
CA HIS A 50 1.04 6.55 -9.31
C HIS A 50 1.38 5.15 -8.84
N LEU A 51 0.46 4.21 -9.06
CA LEU A 51 0.71 2.79 -8.85
C LEU A 51 1.68 2.26 -9.92
N VAL A 52 2.76 1.61 -9.49
CA VAL A 52 3.78 1.01 -10.34
C VAL A 52 3.90 -0.48 -9.99
N THR A 53 3.80 -1.36 -10.98
CA THR A 53 4.02 -2.81 -10.82
C THR A 53 5.30 -3.27 -11.53
N ASP A 54 5.89 -2.41 -12.36
CA ASP A 54 7.21 -2.62 -12.94
C ASP A 54 8.29 -2.05 -12.01
N LEU A 55 8.96 -2.93 -11.27
CA LEU A 55 9.95 -2.55 -10.28
C LEU A 55 11.23 -1.95 -10.90
N ALA A 56 11.54 -2.29 -12.15
CA ALA A 56 12.66 -1.70 -12.88
C ALA A 56 12.33 -0.25 -13.29
N ALA A 57 11.11 -0.01 -13.77
CA ALA A 57 10.63 1.35 -14.05
C ALA A 57 10.58 2.21 -12.77
N TYR A 58 10.13 1.65 -11.64
CA TYR A 58 10.18 2.34 -10.35
C TYR A 58 11.61 2.74 -9.96
N ALA A 59 12.57 1.81 -10.09
CA ALA A 59 13.96 2.09 -9.75
C ALA A 59 14.58 3.17 -10.68
N SER A 60 14.25 3.12 -11.97
CA SER A 60 14.70 4.12 -12.93
C SER A 60 14.17 5.52 -12.63
N ILE A 61 12.91 5.66 -12.21
CA ILE A 61 12.31 6.98 -11.93
C ILE A 61 12.73 7.49 -10.55
N SER A 62 12.77 6.61 -9.55
CA SER A 62 13.12 7.01 -8.19
C SER A 62 14.62 7.22 -7.98
N GLY A 63 15.46 6.64 -8.84
CA GLY A 63 16.92 6.59 -8.67
C GLY A 63 17.36 5.68 -7.52
N MET A 64 16.45 4.86 -6.98
CA MET A 64 16.71 3.96 -5.86
C MET A 64 16.38 2.52 -6.25
N PRO A 65 17.22 1.53 -5.90
CA PRO A 65 16.91 0.14 -6.16
C PRO A 65 15.69 -0.30 -5.33
N TYR A 66 14.75 -0.99 -5.97
CA TYR A 66 13.67 -1.67 -5.27
C TYR A 66 14.22 -2.99 -4.71
N LEU A 67 14.16 -3.18 -3.39
CA LEU A 67 14.66 -4.40 -2.76
C LEU A 67 13.64 -5.53 -2.93
N SER A 68 14.10 -6.71 -3.36
CA SER A 68 13.24 -7.84 -3.74
C SER A 68 12.34 -8.37 -2.62
N HIS A 69 12.68 -8.12 -1.36
CA HIS A 69 11.91 -8.52 -0.18
C HIS A 69 10.86 -7.50 0.24
N TYR A 70 10.78 -6.33 -0.42
CA TYR A 70 9.70 -5.38 -0.19
C TYR A 70 8.45 -5.82 -0.95
N ALA A 71 7.35 -5.93 -0.22
CA ALA A 71 6.02 -6.20 -0.79
C ALA A 71 5.46 -4.96 -1.48
N ALA A 72 5.69 -3.78 -0.90
CA ALA A 72 5.34 -2.50 -1.47
C ALA A 72 6.28 -1.39 -0.94
N GLN A 73 6.33 -0.26 -1.66
CA GLN A 73 7.09 0.91 -1.22
C GLN A 73 6.56 2.21 -1.86
N VAL A 74 6.37 3.23 -1.04
CA VAL A 74 6.12 4.60 -1.49
C VAL A 74 7.41 5.40 -1.66
N TYR A 75 7.50 6.13 -2.77
CA TYR A 75 8.50 7.15 -3.03
C TYR A 75 7.87 8.52 -3.21
N LEU A 76 8.19 9.41 -2.28
CA LEU A 76 7.75 10.80 -2.27
C LEU A 76 8.73 11.76 -2.99
N GLY A 77 9.91 11.32 -3.41
CA GLY A 77 11.03 12.20 -3.77
C GLY A 77 11.89 12.62 -2.57
N PRO A 78 13.08 13.20 -2.78
CA PRO A 78 13.88 13.77 -1.70
C PRO A 78 13.15 14.95 -1.02
N LYS A 79 13.50 15.26 0.23
CA LYS A 79 12.82 16.34 1.00
C LYS A 79 12.82 17.70 0.29
N THR A 80 13.89 18.00 -0.46
CA THR A 80 14.07 19.26 -1.21
C THR A 80 13.40 19.26 -2.59
N ALA A 81 12.96 18.11 -3.11
CA ALA A 81 12.32 17.98 -4.41
C ALA A 81 11.28 16.86 -4.37
N ARG A 82 10.25 17.03 -3.54
CA ARG A 82 9.12 16.09 -3.46
C ARG A 82 8.41 16.02 -4.81
N LEU A 83 8.01 14.81 -5.20
CA LEU A 83 7.19 14.62 -6.39
C LEU A 83 5.81 15.23 -6.17
N LYS A 84 5.26 15.88 -7.20
CA LYS A 84 3.87 16.36 -7.19
C LYS A 84 2.87 15.22 -6.99
N VAL A 85 3.16 14.06 -7.59
CA VAL A 85 2.42 12.82 -7.42
C VAL A 85 3.42 11.72 -7.06
N PRO A 86 3.38 11.20 -5.82
CA PRO A 86 4.25 10.11 -5.38
C PRO A 86 4.12 8.84 -6.22
N LEU A 87 5.15 7.99 -6.17
CA LEU A 87 5.10 6.64 -6.72
C LEU A 87 4.78 5.65 -5.60
N MET A 88 3.95 4.66 -5.88
CA MET A 88 3.69 3.52 -5.01
C MET A 88 3.98 2.25 -5.81
N ALA A 89 5.07 1.57 -5.48
CA ALA A 89 5.41 0.30 -6.10
C ALA A 89 4.82 -0.87 -5.30
N ILE A 90 4.27 -1.87 -6.00
CA ILE A 90 3.82 -3.14 -5.42
C ILE A 90 4.52 -4.28 -6.14
N ASN A 91 5.13 -5.18 -5.37
CA ASN A 91 5.82 -6.36 -5.88
C ASN A 91 4.84 -7.53 -6.00
N LEU A 92 4.37 -7.80 -7.23
CA LEU A 92 3.43 -8.88 -7.52
C LEU A 92 4.04 -10.29 -7.36
N GLY A 93 5.36 -10.40 -7.17
CA GLY A 93 6.01 -11.66 -6.81
C GLY A 93 5.86 -12.01 -5.32
N LEU A 94 5.50 -11.04 -4.48
CA LEU A 94 5.25 -11.24 -3.04
C LEU A 94 3.79 -10.99 -2.65
N VAL A 95 3.14 -10.04 -3.31
CA VAL A 95 1.72 -9.71 -3.11
C VAL A 95 0.93 -10.46 -4.17
N THR A 96 0.44 -11.63 -3.80
CA THR A 96 -0.18 -12.59 -4.72
C THR A 96 -1.70 -12.62 -4.61
N THR A 97 -2.25 -12.32 -3.43
CA THR A 97 -3.69 -12.30 -3.18
C THR A 97 -4.24 -10.88 -3.10
N ARG A 98 -5.55 -10.74 -3.28
CA ARG A 98 -6.24 -9.45 -3.12
C ARG A 98 -6.20 -8.94 -1.69
N GLU A 99 -6.23 -9.82 -0.68
CA GLU A 99 -6.08 -9.41 0.72
C GLU A 99 -4.68 -8.85 1.00
N GLU A 100 -3.62 -9.52 0.52
CA GLU A 100 -2.24 -9.02 0.64
C GLU A 100 -2.10 -7.65 -0.01
N ALA A 101 -2.71 -7.47 -1.17
CA ALA A 101 -2.69 -6.20 -1.89
C ALA A 101 -3.42 -5.08 -1.12
N ASP A 102 -4.55 -5.39 -0.49
CA ASP A 102 -5.26 -4.44 0.37
C ASP A 102 -4.41 -4.02 1.57
N ARG A 103 -3.80 -4.97 2.26
CA ARG A 103 -2.91 -4.69 3.39
C ARG A 103 -1.72 -3.81 2.97
N ALA A 104 -1.11 -4.14 1.83
CA ALA A 104 0.02 -3.38 1.27
C ALA A 104 -0.41 -1.96 0.88
N LEU A 105 -1.52 -1.81 0.14
CA LEU A 105 -2.06 -0.51 -0.26
C LEU A 105 -2.40 0.35 0.96
N ALA A 106 -3.03 -0.21 1.98
CA ALA A 106 -3.42 0.52 3.18
C ALA A 106 -2.20 1.04 3.95
N HIS A 107 -1.20 0.19 4.15
CA HIS A 107 0.02 0.57 4.85
C HIS A 107 0.81 1.64 4.09
N GLU A 108 0.99 1.47 2.79
CA GLU A 108 1.72 2.42 1.97
C GLU A 108 0.97 3.75 1.81
N THR A 109 -0.36 3.71 1.65
CA THR A 109 -1.19 4.92 1.58
C THR A 109 -1.13 5.69 2.90
N MET A 110 -1.06 5.00 4.04
CA MET A 110 -0.89 5.67 5.34
C MET A 110 0.40 6.51 5.38
N HIS A 111 1.50 6.05 4.78
CA HIS A 111 2.75 6.82 4.70
C HIS A 111 2.65 8.09 3.85
N LEU A 112 1.65 8.19 2.95
CA LEU A 112 1.36 9.41 2.20
C LEU A 112 0.69 10.48 3.07
N VAL A 113 -0.06 10.07 4.09
CA VAL A 113 -0.80 10.97 4.99
C VAL A 113 0.05 11.35 6.19
N VAL A 114 0.75 10.37 6.78
CA VAL A 114 1.56 10.56 7.99
C VAL A 114 2.95 9.95 7.76
N PRO A 115 4.02 10.77 7.72
CA PRO A 115 5.38 10.27 7.69
C PRO A 115 5.68 9.55 9.01
N SER A 116 5.56 8.22 9.02
CA SER A 116 5.76 7.41 10.22
C SER A 116 7.16 6.79 10.23
N TYR A 117 8.06 7.35 11.03
CA TYR A 117 9.34 6.72 11.32
C TYR A 117 9.12 5.67 12.44
N GLY A 118 9.00 4.39 12.07
CA GLY A 118 9.12 3.25 13.00
C GLY A 118 7.91 2.32 13.17
N HIS A 119 7.04 2.16 12.18
CA HIS A 119 6.00 1.09 12.13
C HIS A 119 5.24 0.88 13.47
N LYS A 120 4.91 1.99 14.15
CA LYS A 120 4.26 1.98 15.47
C LYS A 120 2.80 1.51 15.35
N ALA A 121 2.20 1.04 16.45
CA ALA A 121 0.79 0.62 16.47
C ALA A 121 -0.17 1.68 15.89
N ALA A 122 0.08 2.97 16.15
CA ALA A 122 -0.72 4.06 15.61
C ALA A 122 -0.64 4.24 14.08
N ALA A 123 0.41 3.72 13.42
CA ALA A 123 0.49 3.68 11.96
C ALA A 123 -0.43 2.58 11.42
N PHE A 124 -0.44 1.40 12.05
CA PHE A 124 -1.33 0.30 11.67
C PHE A 124 -2.80 0.60 11.95
N ALA A 125 -3.10 1.29 13.05
CA ALA A 125 -4.47 1.79 13.29
C ALA A 125 -4.96 2.70 12.16
N ARG A 126 -4.08 3.57 11.62
CA ARG A 126 -4.42 4.43 10.47
C ARG A 126 -4.58 3.62 9.18
N ALA A 127 -3.73 2.63 8.95
CA ALA A 127 -3.90 1.71 7.82
C ALA A 127 -5.24 0.97 7.90
N GLN A 128 -5.65 0.52 9.09
CA GLN A 128 -6.97 -0.09 9.29
C GLN A 128 -8.10 0.91 9.02
N LEU A 129 -8.00 2.16 9.48
CA LEU A 129 -9.01 3.18 9.16
C LEU A 129 -9.17 3.40 7.65
N LEU A 130 -8.08 3.38 6.88
CA LEU A 130 -8.15 3.47 5.42
C LEU A 130 -8.87 2.26 4.82
N LEU A 131 -8.60 1.05 5.32
CA LEU A 131 -9.31 -0.17 4.90
C LEU A 131 -10.81 -0.06 5.18
N ASP A 132 -11.18 0.39 6.37
CA ASP A 132 -12.58 0.53 6.78
C ASP A 132 -13.32 1.54 5.88
N GLN A 133 -12.70 2.68 5.57
CA GLN A 133 -13.25 3.69 4.66
C GLN A 133 -13.39 3.18 3.22
N VAL A 134 -12.39 2.43 2.73
CA VAL A 134 -12.50 1.79 1.41
C VAL A 134 -13.66 0.80 1.38
N GLY A 135 -13.85 0.03 2.47
CA GLY A 135 -14.99 -0.88 2.64
C GLY A 135 -16.32 -0.16 2.49
N GLN A 136 -16.49 0.99 3.15
CA GLN A 136 -17.70 1.82 3.07
C GLN A 136 -18.02 2.30 1.66
N LEU A 137 -17.01 2.68 0.87
CA LEU A 137 -17.19 3.09 -0.53
C LEU A 137 -17.64 1.93 -1.43
N THR A 138 -17.21 0.71 -1.13
CA THR A 138 -17.59 -0.47 -1.94
C THR A 138 -18.95 -1.06 -1.58
N THR A 139 -19.47 -0.74 -0.39
CA THR A 139 -20.80 -1.19 0.07
C THR A 139 -21.91 -0.17 -0.17
N ALA A 140 -21.58 1.08 -0.52
CA ALA A 140 -22.57 2.10 -0.79
C ALA A 140 -23.35 1.76 -2.08
N PRO A 141 -24.70 1.75 -2.06
CA PRO A 141 -25.48 1.64 -3.28
C PRO A 141 -25.20 2.87 -4.17
N ALA A 142 -25.02 2.61 -5.47
CA ALA A 142 -24.86 3.64 -6.49
C ALA A 142 -26.09 4.56 -6.61
#